data_AF-A0A7Y0Q2T4-F1
#
_entry.id   AF-A0A7Y0Q2T4-F1
#
_cell.length_a   1.000
_cell.length_b   1.000
_cell.length_c   1.000
_cell.angle_alpha   90.00
_cell.angle_beta   90.00
_cell.angle_gamma   90.00
#
_symmetry.space_group_name_H-M   'P 1'
#
loop_
_entity.id
_entity.type
_entity.pdbx_description
1 polymer ?
#
loop_
_entity_poly.entity_id
_entity_poly.type
_entity_poly.pdbx_seq_one_letter_code
_entity_poly.pdbx_strand_id
1 'polypeptide(L)'
;MGRILAGVGIVVNLFLPGVGTLIMGKWFSGVVQLAVLLVVFLLKKLSFGILTPFVFPISGVIWLWALVGGILTYIDRGRPPLERPRY
;
A
#
# COMPACT_ATOMS: atom_id res chain seq x y z
N MET A 1 18.23 -9.89 -1.08
CA MET A 1 17.66 -8.79 -0.25
C MET A 1 16.27 -8.32 -0.68
N GLY A 2 15.93 -8.27 -1.97
CA GLY A 2 14.63 -7.72 -2.44
C GLY A 2 13.36 -8.38 -1.86
N ARG A 3 13.36 -9.70 -1.61
CA ARG A 3 12.20 -10.42 -1.05
C ARG A 3 11.97 -10.11 0.43
N ILE A 4 13.04 -9.96 1.21
CA ILE A 4 12.97 -9.58 2.63
C ILE A 4 12.42 -8.16 2.76
N LEU A 5 12.92 -7.22 1.94
CA LEU A 5 12.40 -5.85 1.89
C LEU A 5 10.92 -5.79 1.48
N ALA A 6 10.48 -6.64 0.56
CA ALA A 6 9.07 -6.73 0.20
C ALA A 6 8.23 -7.34 1.34
N GLY A 7 8.72 -8.38 2.01
CA GLY A 7 8.06 -8.95 3.19
C GLY A 7 7.92 -7.95 4.34
N VAL A 8 9.01 -7.27 4.70
CA VAL A 8 9.00 -6.18 5.69
C VAL A 8 8.04 -5.07 5.26
N GLY A 9 8.09 -4.68 3.98
CA GLY A 9 7.16 -3.71 3.41
C GLY A 9 5.70 -4.13 3.61
N ILE A 10 5.35 -5.41 3.40
CA ILE A 10 3.96 -5.90 3.55
C ILE A 10 3.52 -5.78 5.00
N VAL A 11 4.36 -6.24 5.94
CA VAL A 11 4.06 -6.16 7.38
C VAL A 11 3.85 -4.71 7.80
N VAL A 12 4.74 -3.80 7.38
CA VAL A 12 4.59 -2.37 7.66
C VAL A 12 3.34 -1.80 7.00
N ASN A 13 3.01 -2.19 5.76
CA ASN A 13 1.82 -1.70 5.06
C ASN A 13 0.51 -2.14 5.72
N LEU A 14 0.52 -3.28 6.43
CA LEU A 14 -0.63 -3.75 7.18
C LEU A 14 -0.95 -2.75 8.29
N PHE A 15 0.05 -2.26 9.04
CA PHE A 15 -0.23 -1.31 10.13
C PHE A 15 -0.30 0.14 9.64
N LEU A 16 0.52 0.50 8.65
CA LEU A 16 0.65 1.84 8.08
C LEU A 16 0.63 1.77 6.55
N PRO A 17 -0.57 1.81 5.94
CA PRO A 17 -0.70 1.85 4.49
C PRO A 17 0.01 3.08 3.93
N GLY A 18 0.79 2.89 2.86
CA GLY A 18 1.59 3.94 2.26
C GLY A 18 3.05 3.87 2.69
N VAL A 19 3.35 3.75 3.99
CA VAL A 19 4.74 3.61 4.48
C VAL A 19 5.37 2.30 3.97
N GLY A 20 4.63 1.19 4.07
CA GLY A 20 5.09 -0.09 3.53
C GLY A 20 5.31 -0.06 2.02
N THR A 21 4.41 0.61 1.29
CA THR A 21 4.50 0.83 -0.16
C THR A 21 5.75 1.66 -0.54
N LEU A 22 6.11 2.66 0.27
CA LEU A 22 7.35 3.44 0.08
C LEU A 22 8.60 2.59 0.30
N ILE A 23 8.62 1.76 1.35
CA ILE A 23 9.71 0.81 1.63
C ILE A 23 9.92 -0.18 0.47
N MET A 24 8.83 -0.54 -0.22
CA MET A 24 8.88 -1.37 -1.42
C MET A 24 9.41 -0.63 -2.66
N GLY A 25 9.68 0.68 -2.57
CA GLY A 25 10.18 1.51 -3.67
C GLY A 25 9.09 2.10 -4.58
N LYS A 26 7.80 1.92 -4.23
CA LYS A 26 6.67 2.46 -5.01
C LYS A 26 6.31 3.87 -4.53
N TRP A 27 7.18 4.84 -4.82
CA TRP A 27 7.06 6.22 -4.32
C TRP A 27 5.71 6.88 -4.63
N PHE A 28 5.26 6.87 -5.89
CA PHE A 28 3.97 7.46 -6.26
C PHE A 28 2.80 6.81 -5.52
N SER A 29 2.72 5.48 -5.52
CA SER A 29 1.62 4.76 -4.86
C SER A 29 1.63 4.98 -3.35
N GLY A 30 2.81 5.01 -2.72
CA GLY A 30 2.93 5.26 -1.29
C GLY A 30 2.54 6.68 -0.90
N VAL A 31 2.98 7.69 -1.66
CA VAL A 31 2.59 9.10 -1.44
C VAL A 31 1.09 9.28 -1.60
N VAL A 32 0.47 8.69 -2.64
CA VAL A 32 -0.98 8.76 -2.83
C VAL A 32 -1.72 8.10 -1.67
N GLN A 33 -1.29 6.92 -1.21
CA GLN A 33 -1.91 6.26 -0.05
C GLN A 33 -1.84 7.12 1.22
N LEU A 34 -0.69 7.75 1.49
CA LEU A 34 -0.53 8.66 2.62
C LEU A 34 -1.40 9.91 2.48
N ALA A 35 -1.47 10.50 1.28
CA ALA A 35 -2.30 11.67 1.02
C ALA A 35 -3.79 11.37 1.22
N VAL A 36 -4.28 10.23 0.71
CA VAL A 36 -5.68 9.83 0.90
C VAL A 36 -5.96 9.52 2.37
N LEU A 37 -5.05 8.85 3.08
CA LEU A 37 -5.18 8.64 4.53
C LEU A 37 -5.25 9.96 5.31
N LEU A 38 -4.45 10.95 4.92
CA LEU A 38 -4.47 12.28 5.52
C LEU A 38 -5.80 12.99 5.26
N VAL A 39 -6.33 12.92 4.03
CA VAL A 39 -7.64 13.48 3.67
C VAL A 39 -8.76 12.81 4.48
N VAL A 40 -8.74 11.48 4.58
CA VAL A 40 -9.67 10.68 5.41
C VAL A 40 -9.60 11.11 6.87
N PHE A 41 -8.39 11.29 7.42
CA PHE A 41 -8.18 11.73 8.78
C PHE A 41 -8.74 13.15 9.03
N LEU A 42 -8.46 14.08 8.12
CA LEU A 42 -8.98 15.44 8.17
C LEU A 42 -10.51 15.47 8.08
N LEU A 43 -11.10 14.72 7.15
CA LEU A 43 -12.55 14.59 7.02
C LEU A 43 -13.19 14.07 8.31
N LYS A 44 -12.60 13.06 8.94
CA LYS A 44 -13.09 12.52 10.21
C LYS A 44 -13.03 13.56 11.34
N LYS A 45 -11.96 14.35 11.40
CA LYS A 45 -11.80 15.43 12.40
C LYS A 45 -12.74 16.60 12.16
N LEU A 46 -12.85 17.08 10.93
CA LEU A 46 -13.70 18.21 10.55
C LEU A 46 -15.19 17.89 10.65
N SER A 47 -15.60 16.66 10.34
CA SER A 47 -17.00 16.23 10.42
C SER A 47 -17.43 15.81 11.83
N PHE A 48 -16.56 15.93 12.84
CA PHE A 48 -16.80 15.42 14.20
C PHE A 48 -17.28 13.96 14.23
N GLY A 49 -16.88 13.17 13.23
CA GLY A 49 -17.28 11.77 13.10
C GLY A 49 -18.61 11.49 12.37
N ILE A 50 -19.34 12.51 11.90
CA ILE A 50 -20.60 12.32 11.15
C ILE A 50 -20.37 11.54 9.85
N LEU A 51 -19.23 11.76 9.17
CA LEU A 51 -18.88 11.08 7.93
C LEU A 51 -18.21 9.71 8.14
N THR A 52 -18.05 9.25 9.39
CA THR A 52 -17.41 7.96 9.70
C THR A 52 -17.96 6.78 8.90
N PRO A 53 -19.29 6.56 8.74
CA PRO A 53 -19.80 5.42 7.98
C PRO A 53 -19.44 5.48 6.48
N PHE A 54 -19.18 6.66 5.92
CA PHE A 54 -18.75 6.82 4.51
C PHE A 54 -17.23 6.74 4.36
N VAL A 55 -16.50 7.21 5.36
CA VAL A 55 -15.02 7.26 5.36
C VAL A 55 -14.41 5.90 5.74
N PHE A 56 -15.13 5.08 6.52
CA PHE A 56 -14.68 3.75 6.93
C PHE A 56 -14.51 2.77 5.74
N PRO A 57 -15.47 2.63 4.80
CA PRO A 57 -15.28 1.84 3.58
C PRO A 57 -14.08 2.30 2.75
N ILE A 58 -13.90 3.61 2.60
CA ILE A 58 -12.78 4.20 1.86
C ILE A 58 -11.45 3.78 2.51
N SER A 59 -11.37 3.83 3.84
CA SER A 59 -10.20 3.36 4.60
C SER A 59 -9.90 1.88 4.34
N GLY A 60 -10.94 1.04 4.30
CA GLY A 60 -10.84 -0.38 3.98
C GLY A 60 -10.31 -0.63 2.57
N VAL A 61 -10.76 0.14 1.57
CA VAL A 61 -10.27 0.05 0.19
C VAL A 61 -8.79 0.43 0.10
N ILE A 62 -8.34 1.47 0.81
CA ILE A 62 -6.93 1.87 0.86
C ILE A 62 -6.07 0.75 1.48
N TRP A 63 -6.56 0.13 2.55
CA TRP A 63 -5.91 -1.02 3.18
C TRP A 63 -5.80 -2.21 2.24
N LEU A 64 -6.88 -2.57 1.57
CA LEU A 64 -6.88 -3.67 0.59
C LEU A 64 -5.92 -3.36 -0.56
N TRP A 65 -5.90 -2.11 -1.05
CA TRP A 65 -4.98 -1.67 -2.07
C TRP A 65 -3.51 -1.78 -1.63
N ALA A 66 -3.20 -1.40 -0.39
CA ALA A 66 -1.87 -1.53 0.21
C ALA A 66 -1.43 -3.00 0.35
N LEU A 67 -2.34 -3.89 0.76
CA LEU A 67 -2.12 -5.33 0.85
C LEU A 67 -1.86 -5.96 -0.52
N VAL A 68 -2.76 -5.74 -1.48
CA VAL A 68 -2.64 -6.27 -2.84
C VAL A 68 -1.36 -5.75 -3.50
N GLY A 69 -1.09 -4.45 -3.38
CA GLY A 69 0.13 -3.84 -3.90
C GLY A 69 1.40 -4.45 -3.30
N GLY A 70 1.36 -4.81 -2.02
CA GLY A 70 2.46 -5.49 -1.33
C GLY A 70 2.67 -6.93 -1.81
N ILE A 71 1.60 -7.72 -1.85
CA ILE A 71 1.64 -9.12 -2.28
C ILE A 71 2.15 -9.23 -3.73
N LEU A 72 1.64 -8.40 -4.63
CA LEU A 72 2.10 -8.38 -6.03
C LEU A 72 3.59 -8.06 -6.12
N THR A 73 4.08 -7.10 -5.35
CA THR A 73 5.51 -6.75 -5.33
C THR A 73 6.37 -7.91 -4.83
N TYR A 74 5.88 -8.66 -3.84
CA TYR A 74 6.58 -9.83 -3.33
C TYR A 74 6.64 -10.96 -4.36
N ILE A 75 5.55 -11.21 -5.10
CA ILE A 75 5.49 -12.19 -6.19
C ILE A 75 6.43 -11.80 -7.32
N ASP A 76 6.40 -10.55 -7.77
CA ASP A 76 7.23 -10.06 -8.88
C ASP A 76 8.73 -10.21 -8.57
N ARG A 77 9.13 -9.93 -7.33
CA ARG A 77 10.52 -10.12 -6.87
C ARG A 77 10.90 -11.60 -6.66
N GLY A 78 9.93 -12.51 -6.69
CA GLY A 78 10.13 -13.95 -6.55
C GLY A 78 10.22 -14.70 -7.88
N ARG A 79 9.81 -14.09 -9.01
CA ARG A 79 9.90 -14.74 -10.32
C ARG A 79 11.34 -14.74 -10.82
N PRO A 80 11.89 -15.88 -11.29
CA PRO A 80 13.16 -15.88 -12.01
C PRO A 80 13.04 -15.03 -13.28
N PRO A 81 14.14 -14.42 -13.76
CA PRO A 81 14.13 -13.72 -15.04
C PRO A 81 13.65 -14.70 -16.10
N LEU A 82 12.60 -14.34 -16.84
CA LEU A 82 12.20 -15.11 -18.02
C LEU A 82 13.45 -15.21 -18.90
N GLU A 83 13.98 -16.41 -19.09
CA GLU A 83 15.02 -16.69 -20.08
C GLU A 83 14.47 -16.15 -21.40
N ARG A 84 15.02 -15.04 -21.89
CA ARG A 84 14.64 -14.54 -23.21
C ARG A 84 14.98 -15.67 -24.18
N PRO A 85 14.05 -16.09 -25.05
CA PRO A 85 14.42 -17.01 -26.12
C PRO A 85 15.56 -16.34 -26.91
N ARG A 86 16.75 -16.94 -26.86
CA ARG A 86 17.88 -16.58 -27.71
C ARG A 86 17.52 -17.03 -29.12
N TYR A 87 16.91 -16.13 -29.89
CA TYR A 87 16.88 -16.19 -31.34
C TYR A 87 17.34 -14.85 -31.88
#